data_AF-Q98AH2-F1
#
_entry.id   AF-Q98AH2-F1
#
_cell.length_a   1.000
_cell.length_b   1.000
_cell.length_c   1.000
_cell.angle_alpha   90.00
_cell.angle_beta   90.00
_cell.angle_gamma   90.00
#
_symmetry.space_group_name_H-M   'P 1'
#
loop_
_entity.id
_entity.type
_entity.pdbx_description
1 polymer ?
#
loop_
_entity_poly.entity_id
_entity_poly.type
_entity_poly.pdbx_seq_one_letter_code
_entity_poly.pdbx_strand_id
1 'polypeptide(L)'
;MASHKRMQSSLTRIPGVGPIGALMMVMKTPAPETFRSGRHFAAWLGLTPKDHSTAGRVRLGVITRAGDENLRSVLVAGATAVLRHVREGRGKNASPWLLDMLNRKPPKLVAVALANKIARVAWKLMVTGERYNPNAALSAYGQAA
;
A
#
# COMPACT_ATOMS: atom_id res chain seq x y z
N MET A 1 14.71 20.91 -0.85
CA MET A 1 13.47 20.92 -0.03
C MET A 1 12.16 20.94 -0.84
N ALA A 2 12.02 21.74 -1.92
CA ALA A 2 10.75 21.86 -2.66
C ALA A 2 10.21 20.55 -3.29
N SER A 3 11.10 19.64 -3.73
CA SER A 3 10.72 18.34 -4.29
C SER A 3 10.05 17.43 -3.24
N HIS A 4 10.58 17.41 -2.01
CA HIS A 4 10.05 16.58 -0.92
C HIS A 4 8.64 17.03 -0.50
N LYS A 5 8.38 18.34 -0.46
CA LYS A 5 7.07 18.90 -0.14
C LYS A 5 6.00 18.54 -1.18
N ARG A 6 6.36 18.57 -2.48
CA ARG A 6 5.47 18.14 -3.56
C ARG A 6 5.17 16.64 -3.48
N MET A 7 6.19 15.83 -3.23
CA MET A 7 6.05 14.38 -3.05
C MET A 7 5.11 14.05 -1.89
N GLN A 8 5.34 14.65 -0.73
CA GLN A 8 4.50 14.47 0.45
C GLN A 8 3.03 14.82 0.18
N SER A 9 2.78 15.93 -0.53
CA SER A 9 1.43 16.35 -0.92
C SER A 9 0.75 15.43 -1.94
N SER A 10 1.53 14.76 -2.79
CA SER A 10 1.00 13.72 -3.69
C SER A 10 0.58 12.48 -2.90
N LEU A 11 1.44 12.03 -1.99
CA LEU A 11 1.20 10.83 -1.19
C LEU A 11 0.03 10.96 -0.22
N THR A 12 -0.19 12.13 0.40
CA THR A 12 -1.36 12.37 1.29
C THR A 12 -2.71 12.29 0.59
N ARG A 13 -2.75 12.33 -0.75
CA ARG A 13 -4.00 12.11 -1.50
C ARG A 13 -4.40 10.65 -1.61
N ILE A 14 -3.48 9.71 -1.33
CA ILE A 14 -3.79 8.28 -1.33
C ILE A 14 -4.67 7.98 -0.11
N PRO A 15 -5.86 7.37 -0.26
CA PRO A 15 -6.68 6.95 0.87
C PRO A 15 -5.90 6.02 1.80
N GLY A 16 -5.84 6.38 3.09
CA GLY A 16 -5.06 5.66 4.09
C GLY A 16 -3.63 6.18 4.28
N VAL A 17 -3.20 7.22 3.57
CA VAL A 17 -1.91 7.88 3.81
C VAL A 17 -2.12 9.27 4.40
N GLY A 18 -1.80 9.42 5.68
CA GLY A 18 -1.80 10.73 6.36
C GLY A 18 -0.49 11.51 6.19
N PRO A 19 -0.41 12.77 6.67
CA PRO A 19 0.77 13.62 6.56
C PRO A 19 2.04 13.01 7.16
N ILE A 20 1.90 12.32 8.30
CA ILE A 20 3.00 11.60 8.97
C ILE A 20 3.45 10.43 8.09
N GLY A 21 2.53 9.61 7.58
CA GLY A 21 2.89 8.49 6.72
C GLY A 21 3.54 8.92 5.41
N ALA A 22 3.05 10.00 4.80
CA ALA A 22 3.66 10.60 3.63
C ALA A 22 5.08 11.13 3.93
N LEU A 23 5.27 11.82 5.06
CA LEU A 23 6.58 12.31 5.46
C LEU A 23 7.56 11.16 5.72
N MET A 24 7.13 10.13 6.45
CA MET A 24 7.96 8.96 6.73
C MET A 24 8.36 8.25 5.44
N MET A 25 7.43 8.12 4.47
CA MET A 25 7.77 7.54 3.17
C MET A 25 8.83 8.36 2.45
N VAL A 26 8.70 9.69 2.40
CA VAL A 26 9.69 10.55 1.76
C VAL A 26 11.05 10.52 2.47
N MET A 27 11.06 10.43 3.80
CA MET A 27 12.30 10.53 4.60
C MET A 27 13.06 9.21 4.72
N LYS A 28 12.35 8.08 4.80
CA LYS A 28 12.95 6.77 5.14
C LYS A 28 13.08 5.83 3.94
N THR A 29 12.40 6.14 2.83
CA THR A 29 12.53 5.35 1.60
C THR A 29 13.85 5.72 0.91
N PRO A 30 14.68 4.75 0.51
CA PRO A 30 15.78 4.98 -0.43
C PRO A 30 15.27 5.63 -1.72
N ALA A 31 16.16 6.10 -2.59
CA ALA A 31 15.77 6.59 -3.92
C ALA A 31 14.78 5.60 -4.59
N PRO A 32 13.52 5.99 -4.86
CA PRO A 32 12.45 5.08 -5.31
C PRO A 32 12.82 4.27 -6.56
N GLU A 33 13.69 4.82 -7.40
CA GLU A 33 14.21 4.25 -8.64
C GLU A 33 15.11 3.03 -8.40
N THR A 34 15.63 2.85 -7.18
CA THR A 34 16.43 1.67 -6.79
C THR A 34 15.62 0.39 -6.75
N PHE A 35 14.30 0.49 -6.58
CA PHE A 35 13.41 -0.67 -6.59
C PHE A 35 12.99 -0.99 -8.01
N ARG A 36 13.19 -2.25 -8.45
CA ARG A 36 12.79 -2.73 -9.79
C ARG A 36 11.29 -2.63 -10.06
N SER A 37 10.46 -2.72 -9.01
CA SER A 37 9.01 -2.58 -9.12
C SER A 37 8.38 -2.26 -7.77
N GLY A 38 7.14 -1.78 -7.79
CA GLY A 38 6.36 -1.57 -6.56
C GLY A 38 6.18 -2.85 -5.73
N ARG A 39 6.29 -4.05 -6.34
CA ARG A 39 6.29 -5.32 -5.58
C ARG A 39 7.56 -5.47 -4.76
N HIS A 40 8.72 -5.09 -5.30
CA HIS A 40 9.99 -5.09 -4.56
C HIS A 40 9.95 -4.06 -3.43
N PHE A 41 9.36 -2.88 -3.68
CA PHE A 41 9.14 -1.88 -2.63
C PHE A 41 8.23 -2.41 -1.50
N ALA A 42 7.10 -3.02 -1.84
CA ALA A 42 6.20 -3.61 -0.85
C ALA A 42 6.85 -4.79 -0.09
N ALA A 43 7.71 -5.58 -0.74
CA ALA A 43 8.49 -6.63 -0.08
C ALA A 43 9.54 -6.02 0.87
N TRP A 44 10.22 -4.95 0.47
CA TRP A 44 11.16 -4.22 1.31
C TRP A 44 10.51 -3.61 2.55
N LEU A 45 9.25 -3.17 2.46
CA LEU A 45 8.45 -2.72 3.61
C LEU A 45 7.95 -3.87 4.52
N GLY A 46 8.20 -5.13 4.15
CA GLY A 46 7.66 -6.27 4.89
C GLY A 46 6.13 -6.39 4.76
N LEU A 47 5.54 -5.96 3.64
CA LEU A 47 4.10 -6.10 3.35
C LEU A 47 3.79 -7.29 2.45
N THR A 48 4.80 -8.08 2.07
CA THR A 48 4.66 -9.27 1.22
C THR A 48 5.04 -10.51 2.04
N PRO A 49 4.24 -11.60 2.00
CA PRO A 49 4.61 -12.87 2.60
C PRO A 49 5.95 -13.38 2.05
N LYS A 50 6.76 -14.05 2.87
CA LYS A 50 8.00 -14.68 2.41
C LYS A 50 7.68 -15.74 1.35
N ASP A 51 8.38 -15.75 0.23
CA ASP A 51 8.23 -16.81 -0.75
C ASP A 51 9.01 -18.05 -0.29
N HIS A 52 8.32 -19.17 -0.07
CA HIS A 52 8.87 -20.49 0.21
C HIS A 52 8.58 -21.47 -0.93
N SER A 53 8.29 -20.95 -2.13
CA SER A 53 7.99 -21.77 -3.29
C SER A 53 9.23 -22.54 -3.73
N THR A 54 9.07 -23.85 -3.94
CA THR A 54 10.10 -24.73 -4.51
C THR A 54 9.49 -25.57 -5.63
N ALA A 55 10.25 -25.73 -6.73
CA ALA A 55 9.98 -26.62 -7.87
C ALA A 55 8.49 -26.88 -8.17
N GLY A 56 7.76 -25.83 -8.54
CA GLY A 56 6.36 -25.92 -9.01
C GLY A 56 5.27 -25.83 -7.96
N ARG A 57 5.59 -25.71 -6.66
CA ARG A 57 4.58 -25.49 -5.60
C ARG A 57 4.71 -24.08 -5.03
N VAL A 58 3.66 -23.27 -5.22
CA VAL A 58 3.59 -21.94 -4.60
C VAL A 58 3.30 -22.10 -3.12
N ARG A 59 4.24 -21.67 -2.27
CA ARG A 59 4.07 -21.66 -0.81
C ARG A 59 4.45 -20.29 -0.27
N LEU A 60 3.47 -19.53 0.19
CA LEU A 60 3.69 -18.27 0.88
C LEU A 60 3.89 -18.54 2.38
N GLY A 61 5.00 -18.08 2.94
CA GLY A 61 5.31 -18.13 4.38
C GLY A 61 4.88 -16.87 5.13
N VAL A 62 5.45 -16.66 6.30
CA VAL A 62 5.08 -15.52 7.19
C VAL A 62 5.61 -14.20 6.64
N ILE A 63 4.97 -13.09 7.00
CA ILE A 63 5.51 -11.75 6.77
C ILE A 63 6.89 -11.65 7.43
N THR A 64 7.91 -11.33 6.63
CA THR A 64 9.31 -11.39 7.03
C THR A 64 9.69 -10.40 8.14
N ARG A 65 8.81 -9.43 8.45
CA ARG A 65 9.09 -8.24 9.30
C ARG A 65 10.36 -7.47 8.90
N ALA A 66 10.98 -7.84 7.78
CA ALA A 66 12.12 -7.15 7.20
C ALA A 66 11.68 -5.78 6.68
N GLY A 67 12.58 -4.80 6.78
CA GLY A 67 12.28 -3.41 6.46
C GLY A 67 11.99 -2.55 7.69
N ASP A 68 11.41 -1.40 7.42
CA ASP A 68 11.14 -0.39 8.44
C ASP A 68 9.81 -0.67 9.16
N GLU A 69 9.89 -1.11 10.42
CA GLU A 69 8.73 -1.42 11.24
C GLU A 69 7.78 -0.22 11.43
N ASN A 70 8.33 0.98 11.55
CA ASN A 70 7.51 2.17 11.75
C ASN A 70 6.74 2.51 10.47
N LEU A 71 7.38 2.43 9.29
CA LEU A 71 6.69 2.60 8.00
C LEU A 71 5.59 1.55 7.80
N ARG A 72 5.91 0.28 8.04
CA ARG A 72 4.94 -0.82 7.97
C ARG A 72 3.74 -0.57 8.88
N SER A 73 3.99 -0.19 10.13
CA SER A 73 2.95 0.07 11.12
C SER A 73 2.05 1.23 10.71
N VAL A 74 2.63 2.32 10.21
CA VAL A 74 1.87 3.50 9.74
C VAL A 74 0.99 3.16 8.54
N LEU A 75 1.49 2.38 7.58
CA LEU A 75 0.72 1.98 6.40
C LEU A 75 -0.43 1.05 6.76
N VAL A 76 -0.20 0.10 7.68
CA VAL A 76 -1.25 -0.83 8.16
C VAL A 76 -2.28 -0.08 9.00
N ALA A 77 -1.87 0.87 9.85
CA ALA A 77 -2.79 1.71 10.62
C ALA A 77 -3.68 2.56 9.70
N GLY A 78 -3.09 3.17 8.67
CA GLY A 78 -3.82 3.93 7.65
C GLY A 78 -4.82 3.09 6.86
N ALA A 79 -4.42 1.89 6.41
CA ALA A 79 -5.31 0.94 5.77
C ALA A 79 -6.45 0.48 6.69
N THR A 80 -6.16 0.28 7.98
CA THR A 80 -7.17 -0.08 8.99
C THR A 80 -8.20 1.03 9.17
N ALA A 81 -7.76 2.30 9.16
CA ALA A 81 -8.65 3.45 9.23
C ALA A 81 -9.58 3.54 8.00
N VAL A 82 -9.07 3.27 6.79
CA VAL A 82 -9.89 3.19 5.57
C VAL A 82 -10.93 2.09 5.70
N LEU A 83 -10.52 0.89 6.13
CA LEU A 83 -11.44 -0.24 6.33
C LEU A 83 -12.52 0.05 7.35
N ARG A 84 -12.18 0.73 8.45
CA ARG A 84 -13.15 1.15 9.45
C ARG A 84 -14.23 2.03 8.83
N HIS A 85 -13.85 3.04 8.04
CA HIS A 85 -14.80 3.93 7.36
C HIS A 85 -15.70 3.15 6.38
N VAL A 86 -15.14 2.19 5.64
CA VAL A 86 -15.92 1.34 4.72
C VAL A 86 -16.95 0.50 5.48
N ARG A 87 -16.53 -0.14 6.58
CA ARG A 87 -17.40 -1.00 7.40
C ARG A 87 -18.52 -0.24 8.12
N GLU A 88 -18.30 1.03 8.43
CA GLU A 88 -19.30 1.91 9.04
C GLU A 88 -20.24 2.55 8.00
N GLY A 89 -20.19 2.13 6.73
CA GLY A 89 -21.02 2.69 5.65
C GLY A 89 -20.61 4.12 5.22
N ARG A 90 -19.51 4.64 5.75
CA ARG A 90 -18.98 5.97 5.45
C ARG A 90 -18.02 5.99 4.26
N GLY A 91 -17.64 4.82 3.75
CA GLY A 91 -16.80 4.66 2.56
C GLY A 91 -17.58 4.83 1.27
N LYS A 92 -17.97 6.06 0.93
CA LYS A 92 -18.86 6.38 -0.20
C LYS A 92 -18.37 5.96 -1.60
N ASN A 93 -17.20 5.35 -1.75
CA ASN A 93 -16.67 4.80 -3.00
C ASN A 93 -15.70 3.63 -2.73
N ALA A 94 -16.06 2.73 -1.81
CA ALA A 94 -15.23 1.55 -1.55
C ALA A 94 -15.09 0.73 -2.84
N SER A 95 -13.86 0.42 -3.24
CA SER A 95 -13.63 -0.35 -4.47
C SER A 95 -14.30 -1.73 -4.35
N PRO A 96 -14.90 -2.28 -5.42
CA PRO A 96 -15.49 -3.63 -5.42
C PRO A 96 -14.53 -4.70 -4.88
N TRP A 97 -13.24 -4.61 -5.25
CA TRP A 97 -12.18 -5.50 -4.74
C TRP A 97 -12.07 -5.51 -3.21
N LEU A 98 -12.21 -4.35 -2.56
CA LEU A 98 -12.08 -4.22 -1.11
C LEU A 98 -13.30 -4.80 -0.39
N LEU A 99 -14.49 -4.57 -0.94
CA LEU A 99 -15.75 -5.14 -0.43
C LEU A 99 -15.75 -6.66 -0.56
N ASP A 100 -15.38 -7.18 -1.73
CA ASP A 100 -15.25 -8.61 -1.97
C ASP A 100 -14.21 -9.26 -1.04
N MET A 101 -13.08 -8.60 -0.79
CA MET A 101 -12.09 -9.11 0.15
C MET A 101 -12.62 -9.14 1.60
N LEU A 102 -13.38 -8.11 2.02
CA LEU A 102 -14.03 -8.08 3.32
C LEU A 102 -15.07 -9.18 3.51
N ASN A 103 -15.74 -9.60 2.43
CA ASN A 103 -16.66 -10.73 2.45
C ASN A 103 -15.95 -12.08 2.63
N ARG A 104 -14.70 -12.20 2.15
CA ARG A 104 -13.98 -13.48 2.10
C ARG A 104 -12.91 -13.66 3.17
N LYS A 105 -12.43 -12.57 3.80
CA LYS A 105 -11.24 -12.60 4.68
C LYS A 105 -11.43 -11.75 5.94
N PRO A 106 -10.80 -12.14 7.07
CA PRO A 106 -10.77 -11.34 8.28
C PRO A 106 -10.25 -9.91 8.05
N PRO A 107 -10.84 -8.87 8.67
CA PRO A 107 -10.47 -7.47 8.41
C PRO A 107 -9.00 -7.13 8.58
N LYS A 108 -8.31 -7.78 9.53
CA LYS A 108 -6.86 -7.59 9.74
C LYS A 108 -6.04 -8.03 8.53
N LEU A 109 -6.41 -9.13 7.87
CA LEU A 109 -5.74 -9.59 6.64
C LEU A 109 -6.04 -8.64 5.48
N VAL A 110 -7.27 -8.15 5.39
CA VAL A 110 -7.65 -7.14 4.39
C VAL A 110 -6.85 -5.85 4.58
N ALA A 111 -6.60 -5.44 5.83
CA ALA A 111 -5.82 -4.24 6.13
C ALA A 111 -4.38 -4.36 5.61
N VAL A 112 -3.75 -5.52 5.80
CA VAL A 112 -2.41 -5.79 5.27
C VAL A 112 -2.41 -5.81 3.74
N ALA A 113 -3.40 -6.43 3.12
CA ALA A 113 -3.53 -6.45 1.66
C ALA A 113 -3.73 -5.03 1.08
N LEU A 114 -4.55 -4.21 1.72
CA LEU A 114 -4.75 -2.82 1.35
C LEU A 114 -3.48 -1.99 1.56
N ALA A 115 -2.74 -2.19 2.66
CA ALA A 115 -1.45 -1.55 2.88
C ALA A 115 -0.42 -1.92 1.79
N ASN A 116 -0.36 -3.18 1.36
CA ASN A 116 0.48 -3.61 0.23
C ASN A 116 0.10 -2.87 -1.06
N LYS A 117 -1.20 -2.74 -1.34
CA LYS A 117 -1.68 -1.99 -2.51
C LYS A 117 -1.31 -0.50 -2.42
N ILE A 118 -1.50 0.13 -1.27
CA ILE A 118 -1.11 1.53 -1.00
C ILE A 118 0.39 1.71 -1.25
N ALA A 119 1.24 0.81 -0.74
CA ALA A 119 2.68 0.88 -0.93
C ALA A 119 3.07 0.85 -2.43
N ARG A 120 2.42 0.00 -3.22
CA ARG A 120 2.68 -0.10 -4.67
C ARG A 120 2.28 1.18 -5.42
N VAL A 121 1.16 1.79 -5.04
CA VAL A 121 0.72 3.08 -5.59
C VAL A 121 1.67 4.20 -5.17
N ALA A 122 2.01 4.27 -3.88
CA ALA A 122 2.94 5.26 -3.35
C ALA A 122 4.28 5.21 -4.09
N TRP A 123 4.83 4.02 -4.30
CA TRP A 123 6.05 3.83 -5.10
C TRP A 123 5.91 4.37 -6.53
N LYS A 124 4.81 4.07 -7.22
CA LYS A 124 4.58 4.56 -8.59
C LYS A 124 4.54 6.09 -8.63
N LEU A 125 3.88 6.74 -7.67
CA LEU A 125 3.86 8.21 -7.56
C LEU A 125 5.24 8.77 -7.23
N MET A 126 6.01 8.08 -6.38
CA MET A 126 7.37 8.49 -6.04
C MET A 126 8.33 8.45 -7.22
N VAL A 127 8.24 7.42 -8.08
CA VAL A 127 9.08 7.28 -9.27
C VAL A 127 8.65 8.24 -10.39
N THR A 128 7.35 8.45 -10.59
CA THR A 128 6.86 9.26 -11.72
C THR A 128 6.74 10.75 -11.39
N GLY A 129 6.69 11.12 -10.11
CA GLY A 129 6.34 12.47 -9.68
C GLY A 129 4.88 12.86 -9.96
N GLU A 130 4.06 11.91 -10.43
CA GLU A 130 2.64 12.14 -10.72
C GLU A 130 1.83 12.42 -9.45
N ARG A 131 0.65 13.02 -9.64
CA ARG A 131 -0.34 13.19 -8.58
C ARG A 131 -1.24 11.96 -8.50
N TYR A 132 -1.62 11.57 -7.29
CA TYR A 132 -2.61 10.50 -7.10
C TYR A 132 -3.91 10.84 -7.87
N ASN A 133 -4.28 9.97 -8.80
CA ASN A 133 -5.51 10.04 -9.54
C ASN A 133 -6.45 8.91 -9.07
N PRO A 134 -7.57 9.23 -8.39
CA PRO A 134 -8.53 8.23 -7.92
C PRO A 134 -9.05 7.32 -9.05
N ASN A 135 -9.18 7.84 -10.27
CA ASN A 135 -9.73 7.11 -11.42
C ASN A 135 -8.73 6.08 -12.00
N ALA A 136 -7.43 6.39 -11.96
CA ALA A 136 -6.39 5.43 -12.36
C ALA A 136 -6.27 4.29 -11.34
N ALA A 137 -6.42 4.59 -10.05
CA ALA A 137 -6.51 3.58 -9.00
C ALA A 137 -7.76 2.71 -9.16
N LEU A 138 -8.89 3.29 -9.59
CA LEU A 138 -10.13 2.59 -9.93
C LEU A 138 -9.95 1.53 -11.03
N SER A 139 -9.26 1.88 -12.12
CA SER A 139 -8.92 0.94 -13.19
C SER A 139 -8.00 -0.21 -12.70
N ALA A 140 -7.05 0.09 -11.82
CA ALA A 140 -6.21 -0.91 -11.16
C ALA A 140 -6.95 -1.74 -10.07
N TYR A 141 -8.20 -1.43 -9.71
CA TYR A 141 -9.05 -2.32 -8.89
C TYR A 141 -9.76 -3.40 -9.71
N GLY A 142 -9.83 -3.29 -11.05
CA GLY A 142 -10.49 -4.27 -11.93
C GLY A 142 -9.58 -5.31 -12.58
N GLN A 143 -8.27 -5.06 -12.70
CA GLN A 143 -7.35 -5.90 -13.50
C GLN A 143 -6.49 -6.89 -12.69
N ALA A 144 -6.78 -7.09 -11.40
CA ALA A 144 -6.05 -8.03 -10.54
C ALA A 144 -6.93 -9.21 -10.12
N ALA A 145 -7.69 -9.75 -11.08
CA ALA A 145 -8.28 -11.08 -11.03
C ALA A 145 -7.34 -12.06 -11.74
#